data_AF-A0A812VH16-F1
#
_entry.id   AF-A0A812VH16-F1
#
_cell.length_a   1.000
_cell.length_b   1.000
_cell.length_c   1.000
_cell.angle_alpha   90.00
_cell.angle_beta   90.00
_cell.angle_gamma   90.00
#
_symmetry.space_group_name_H-M   'P 1'
#
loop_
_entity.id
_entity.type
_entity.pdbx_description
1 polymer ?
#
loop_
_entity_poly.entity_id
_entity_poly.type
_entity_poly.pdbx_seq_one_letter_code
_entity_poly.pdbx_strand_id
1 'polypeptide(L)'
;MEATVRLLDNEPNVSVQVLWRGAELNLLRSREEPVERFLQRLALSCSKQANRLLGGPDKKKAKKESNQKQKKTQQAASASATEAGTSGTQPASSVSVALYEANEEKVAVGTPVAEALRRASHVVIEGERVPISVNPPSVQKLEVFGRALAGCPLSAILRCEFCDASTFTLRWLTQVAAGASGLVQVGHGNVFWVPEAAKGRTLHVEAEPHPSVPSTSRSKGSVRVGVVEEVPRGWPEQRVQAFGKRAANPSTIRVVSFNILAVPYARTQLATQIMYPYCPSQILDYAYRQPLLGREIQRLDGDIVFLQECTYFTYLKFFQPLFGERYHLRCSLKASHVSEGCLVMVRTESFEASRKRDFLTCVWRTNVEFGR
;
A
#
# COMPACT_ATOMS: atom_id res chain seq x y z
N MET A 1 -26.30 -4.17 2.44
CA MET A 1 -25.86 -5.01 1.30
C MET A 1 -25.60 -4.08 0.15
N GLU A 2 -24.51 -4.26 -0.58
CA GLU A 2 -24.12 -3.34 -1.65
C GLU A 2 -23.30 -4.10 -2.70
N ALA A 3 -23.37 -3.62 -3.94
CA ALA A 3 -22.47 -3.99 -5.02
C ALA A 3 -21.59 -2.79 -5.41
N THR A 4 -20.27 -2.97 -5.42
CA THR A 4 -19.32 -2.00 -5.94
C THR A 4 -18.80 -2.46 -7.29
N VAL A 5 -18.68 -1.53 -8.23
CA VAL A 5 -18.19 -1.79 -9.58
C VAL A 5 -16.97 -0.91 -9.83
N ARG A 6 -15.83 -1.54 -10.17
CA ARG A 6 -14.65 -0.84 -10.69
C ARG A 6 -14.62 -1.00 -12.20
N LEU A 7 -14.78 0.12 -12.91
CA LEU A 7 -14.90 0.21 -14.35
C LEU A 7 -14.01 1.35 -14.85
N LEU A 8 -12.98 1.02 -15.61
CA LEU A 8 -12.08 1.98 -16.25
C LEU A 8 -12.12 1.79 -17.76
N ASP A 9 -12.22 2.89 -18.51
CA ASP A 9 -12.43 2.84 -19.97
C ASP A 9 -11.23 2.25 -20.73
N ASN A 10 -10.04 2.30 -20.16
CA ASN A 10 -8.81 1.76 -20.73
C ASN A 10 -8.51 0.31 -20.30
N GLU A 11 -9.34 -0.31 -19.46
CA GLU A 11 -9.15 -1.69 -19.04
C GLU A 11 -10.08 -2.65 -19.80
N PRO A 12 -9.61 -3.87 -20.13
CA PRO A 12 -10.41 -4.86 -20.86
C PRO A 12 -11.44 -5.57 -19.97
N ASN A 13 -11.34 -5.40 -18.65
CA ASN A 13 -12.17 -6.10 -17.69
C ASN A 13 -12.87 -5.13 -16.73
N VAL A 14 -14.04 -5.54 -16.25
CA VAL A 14 -14.80 -4.89 -15.17
C VAL A 14 -14.72 -5.77 -13.93
N SER A 15 -14.46 -5.16 -12.78
CA SER A 15 -14.51 -5.84 -11.49
C SER A 15 -15.78 -5.47 -10.75
N VAL A 16 -16.48 -6.48 -10.24
CA VAL A 16 -17.74 -6.32 -9.48
C VAL A 16 -17.60 -7.08 -8.18
N GLN A 17 -17.81 -6.40 -7.06
CA GLN A 17 -17.85 -6.99 -5.72
C GLN A 17 -19.26 -6.82 -5.16
N VAL A 18 -19.89 -7.90 -4.72
CA VAL A 18 -21.25 -7.89 -4.16
C VAL A 18 -21.22 -8.48 -2.76
N LEU A 19 -21.66 -7.71 -1.76
CA LEU A 19 -21.85 -8.20 -0.40
C LEU A 19 -23.28 -8.78 -0.27
N TRP A 20 -23.38 -10.10 -0.24
CA TRP A 20 -24.65 -10.82 -0.15
C TRP A 20 -24.58 -11.92 0.91
N ARG A 21 -25.56 -11.95 1.84
CA ARG A 21 -25.65 -12.90 2.97
C ARG A 21 -24.33 -13.09 3.73
N GLY A 22 -23.65 -11.98 4.03
CA GLY A 22 -22.40 -11.96 4.80
C GLY A 22 -21.16 -12.47 4.05
N ALA A 23 -21.25 -12.72 2.75
CA ALA A 23 -20.11 -13.06 1.90
C ALA A 23 -19.87 -12.01 0.82
N GLU A 24 -18.60 -11.73 0.56
CA GLU A 24 -18.17 -10.92 -0.57
C GLU A 24 -17.98 -11.81 -1.80
N LEU A 25 -18.76 -11.53 -2.85
CA LEU A 25 -18.70 -12.21 -4.13
C LEU A 25 -17.93 -11.31 -5.10
N ASN A 26 -16.76 -11.76 -5.55
CA ASN A 26 -15.90 -11.02 -6.46
C ASN A 26 -15.97 -11.61 -7.87
N LEU A 27 -16.26 -10.78 -8.87
CA LEU A 27 -16.30 -11.15 -10.28
C LEU A 27 -15.37 -10.24 -11.08
N LEU A 28 -14.56 -10.84 -11.93
CA LEU A 28 -13.76 -10.15 -12.95
C LEU A 28 -14.24 -10.62 -14.32
N ARG A 29 -14.77 -9.70 -15.13
CA ARG A 29 -15.44 -10.02 -16.39
C ARG A 29 -14.87 -9.20 -17.52
N SER A 30 -14.88 -9.75 -18.73
CA SER A 30 -14.59 -8.97 -19.93
C SER A 30 -15.69 -7.95 -20.13
N ARG A 31 -15.32 -6.69 -20.38
CA ARG A 31 -16.24 -5.57 -20.53
C ARG A 31 -17.27 -5.72 -21.66
N GLU A 32 -16.91 -6.47 -22.70
CA GLU A 32 -17.72 -6.69 -23.90
C GLU A 32 -18.58 -7.96 -23.82
N GLU A 33 -18.49 -8.73 -22.72
CA GLU A 33 -19.39 -9.87 -22.59
C GLU A 33 -20.83 -9.38 -22.41
N PRO A 34 -21.81 -10.13 -22.94
CA PRO A 34 -23.21 -9.75 -22.76
C PRO A 34 -23.67 -9.97 -21.31
N VAL A 35 -24.50 -9.04 -20.81
CA VAL A 35 -24.90 -8.94 -19.39
C VAL A 35 -25.50 -10.22 -18.83
N GLU A 36 -26.22 -11.01 -19.61
CA GLU A 36 -26.81 -12.27 -19.17
C GLU A 36 -25.76 -13.29 -18.71
N ARG A 37 -24.56 -13.30 -19.31
CA ARG A 37 -23.46 -14.17 -18.86
C ARG A 37 -22.92 -13.74 -17.51
N PHE A 38 -22.87 -12.44 -17.26
CA PHE A 38 -22.52 -11.89 -15.94
C PHE A 38 -23.57 -12.29 -14.90
N LEU A 39 -24.85 -12.10 -15.18
CA LEU A 39 -25.95 -12.42 -14.25
C LEU A 39 -26.00 -13.92 -13.93
N GLN A 40 -25.79 -14.80 -14.92
CA GLN A 40 -25.67 -16.24 -14.69
C GLN A 40 -24.52 -16.60 -13.75
N ARG A 41 -23.37 -15.92 -13.87
CA ARG A 41 -22.21 -16.16 -12.98
C ARG A 41 -22.44 -15.63 -11.57
N LEU A 42 -23.10 -14.49 -11.44
CA LEU A 42 -23.50 -13.95 -10.15
C LEU A 42 -24.52 -14.88 -9.46
N ALA A 43 -25.52 -15.36 -10.20
CA ALA A 43 -26.48 -16.38 -9.74
C ALA A 43 -25.77 -17.65 -9.26
N LEU A 44 -24.82 -18.19 -10.03
CA LEU A 44 -24.03 -19.36 -9.63
C LEU A 44 -23.22 -19.12 -8.35
N SER A 45 -22.69 -17.91 -8.18
CA SER A 45 -21.93 -17.54 -6.98
C SER A 45 -22.85 -17.43 -5.75
N CYS A 46 -24.04 -16.86 -5.93
CA CYS A 46 -25.07 -16.80 -4.89
C CYS A 46 -25.58 -18.21 -4.53
N SER A 47 -25.88 -19.07 -5.51
CA SER A 47 -26.30 -20.46 -5.26
C SER A 47 -25.23 -21.24 -4.48
N LYS A 48 -23.94 -21.06 -4.80
CA LYS A 48 -22.83 -21.66 -4.02
C LYS A 48 -22.82 -21.19 -2.57
N GLN A 49 -23.05 -19.89 -2.34
CA GLN A 49 -23.09 -19.32 -1.00
C GLN A 49 -24.33 -19.77 -0.22
N ALA A 50 -25.51 -19.80 -0.84
CA ALA A 50 -26.74 -20.31 -0.24
C ALA A 50 -26.60 -21.78 0.17
N ASN A 51 -26.04 -22.62 -0.71
CA ASN A 51 -25.77 -24.03 -0.40
C ASN A 51 -24.75 -24.20 0.73
N ARG A 52 -23.79 -23.28 0.88
CA ARG A 52 -22.84 -23.30 2.01
C ARG A 52 -23.51 -22.95 3.34
N LEU A 53 -24.53 -22.11 3.34
CA LEU A 53 -25.29 -21.77 4.55
C LEU A 53 -26.28 -22.88 4.93
N LEU A 54 -26.84 -23.58 3.94
CA LEU A 54 -27.72 -24.75 4.15
C LEU A 54 -26.96 -26.03 4.51
N GLY A 55 -25.71 -26.17 4.04
CA GLY A 55 -24.85 -27.32 4.33
C GLY A 55 -23.98 -27.08 5.56
N GLY A 56 -24.33 -27.71 6.69
CA GLY A 56 -23.48 -27.77 7.89
C GLY A 56 -22.06 -28.35 7.63
N PRO A 57 -21.15 -28.24 8.61
CA PRO A 57 -19.71 -28.49 8.45
C PRO A 57 -19.28 -29.89 7.97
N ASP A 58 -20.18 -30.87 7.92
CA ASP A 58 -19.85 -32.28 7.71
C ASP A 58 -19.52 -32.70 6.27
N LYS A 59 -19.88 -31.91 5.24
CA LYS A 59 -19.53 -32.24 3.84
C LYS A 59 -18.11 -31.85 3.41
N LYS A 60 -17.33 -31.15 4.25
CA LYS A 60 -15.94 -30.79 3.95
C LYS A 60 -14.96 -31.98 4.02
N LYS A 61 -15.27 -33.04 4.79
CA LYS A 61 -14.40 -34.24 4.85
C LYS A 61 -14.44 -35.08 3.57
N ALA A 62 -15.62 -35.26 2.97
CA ALA A 62 -15.79 -36.12 1.78
C ALA A 62 -15.07 -35.61 0.52
N LYS A 63 -14.87 -34.29 0.37
CA LYS A 63 -14.22 -33.72 -0.83
C LYS A 63 -12.68 -33.70 -0.74
N LYS A 64 -12.11 -33.90 0.46
CA LYS A 64 -10.65 -33.95 0.66
C LYS A 64 -10.08 -35.34 0.32
N GLU A 65 -10.88 -36.39 0.48
CA GLU A 65 -10.50 -37.78 0.15
C GLU A 65 -10.57 -38.08 -1.36
N SER A 66 -11.49 -37.47 -2.11
CA SER A 66 -11.58 -37.70 -3.57
C SER A 66 -10.44 -37.01 -4.35
N ASN A 67 -9.97 -35.84 -3.89
CA ASN A 67 -8.90 -35.09 -4.56
C ASN A 67 -7.49 -35.69 -4.36
N GLN A 68 -7.31 -36.61 -3.43
CA GLN A 68 -6.05 -37.32 -3.22
C GLN A 68 -5.87 -38.52 -4.16
N LYS A 69 -6.97 -39.08 -4.70
CA LYS A 69 -6.92 -40.20 -5.66
C LYS A 69 -6.79 -39.79 -7.13
N GLN A 70 -7.09 -38.54 -7.49
CA GLN A 70 -7.00 -38.05 -8.89
C GLN A 70 -5.65 -37.38 -9.26
N LYS A 71 -4.72 -37.21 -8.31
CA LYS A 71 -3.43 -36.54 -8.56
C LYS A 71 -2.26 -37.47 -8.89
N LYS A 72 -2.51 -38.75 -9.19
CA LYS A 72 -1.44 -39.75 -9.45
C LYS A 72 -1.41 -40.37 -10.85
N THR A 73 -2.27 -39.95 -11.78
CA THR A 73 -2.20 -40.46 -13.16
C THR A 73 -2.61 -39.37 -14.15
N GLN A 74 -1.67 -38.50 -14.55
CA GLN A 74 -1.71 -37.73 -15.80
C GLN A 74 -0.39 -36.96 -15.97
N GLN A 75 0.66 -37.69 -16.34
CA GLN A 75 1.80 -37.19 -17.08
C GLN A 75 2.06 -38.23 -18.18
N ALA A 76 1.41 -38.07 -19.33
CA ALA A 76 1.88 -38.48 -20.65
C ALA A 76 0.77 -38.28 -21.70
N ALA A 77 1.21 -37.83 -22.88
CA ALA A 77 0.57 -37.90 -24.18
C ALA A 77 -0.49 -36.84 -24.55
N SER A 78 -0.08 -36.07 -25.55
CA SER A 78 -0.77 -35.08 -26.35
C SER A 78 -1.65 -35.66 -27.45
N ALA A 79 -2.75 -34.96 -27.72
CA ALA A 79 -3.42 -34.73 -29.01
C ALA A 79 -3.83 -35.95 -29.88
N SER A 80 -5.14 -36.22 -29.94
CA SER A 80 -5.97 -36.08 -31.17
C SER A 80 -7.43 -36.51 -30.96
N ALA A 81 -8.32 -35.86 -31.73
CA ALA A 81 -9.64 -36.29 -32.21
C ALA A 81 -10.89 -36.32 -31.27
N THR A 82 -11.78 -35.36 -31.56
CA THR A 82 -13.23 -35.44 -31.90
C THR A 82 -14.29 -36.04 -30.94
N GLU A 83 -15.31 -35.19 -30.70
CA GLU A 83 -16.76 -35.41 -30.50
C GLU A 83 -17.29 -36.71 -29.84
N ALA A 84 -18.02 -36.54 -28.73
CA ALA A 84 -19.46 -36.81 -28.62
C ALA A 84 -19.93 -36.55 -27.17
N GLY A 85 -21.13 -35.97 -27.03
CA GLY A 85 -21.66 -35.48 -25.76
C GLY A 85 -22.19 -36.53 -24.79
N THR A 86 -22.46 -36.10 -23.56
CA THR A 86 -23.57 -36.63 -22.77
C THR A 86 -23.96 -35.65 -21.66
N SER A 87 -25.24 -35.29 -21.72
CA SER A 87 -26.15 -34.83 -20.67
C SER A 87 -25.68 -34.80 -19.20
N GLY A 88 -25.89 -33.64 -18.58
CA GLY A 88 -26.95 -33.52 -17.58
C GLY A 88 -26.64 -33.99 -16.16
N THR A 89 -26.26 -33.04 -15.30
CA THR A 89 -26.74 -33.05 -13.91
C THR A 89 -26.84 -31.62 -13.41
N GLN A 90 -28.04 -31.03 -13.48
CA GLN A 90 -28.34 -29.76 -12.83
C GLN A 90 -28.57 -30.00 -11.33
N PRO A 91 -27.93 -29.23 -10.42
CA PRO A 91 -28.41 -29.09 -9.06
C PRO A 91 -29.45 -27.95 -8.95
N ALA A 92 -30.46 -28.23 -8.13
CA ALA A 92 -31.64 -27.42 -7.86
C ALA A 92 -31.38 -26.10 -7.10
N SER A 93 -32.35 -25.18 -7.24
CA SER A 93 -32.41 -23.77 -6.81
C SER A 93 -31.47 -22.81 -7.55
N SER A 94 -31.90 -22.37 -8.74
CA SER A 94 -31.27 -21.26 -9.44
C SER A 94 -31.60 -19.96 -8.70
N VAL A 95 -30.60 -19.32 -8.10
CA VAL A 95 -30.77 -17.99 -7.53
C VAL A 95 -31.14 -17.02 -8.66
N SER A 96 -32.27 -16.35 -8.53
CA SER A 96 -32.75 -15.30 -9.42
C SER A 96 -31.91 -14.04 -9.27
N VAL A 97 -31.40 -13.52 -10.38
CA VAL A 97 -30.59 -12.30 -10.43
C VAL A 97 -31.00 -11.45 -11.62
N ALA A 98 -31.26 -10.16 -11.38
CA ALA A 98 -31.61 -9.20 -12.43
C ALA A 98 -30.98 -7.83 -12.15
N LEU A 99 -30.63 -7.11 -13.20
CA LEU A 99 -30.02 -5.78 -13.14
C LEU A 99 -31.04 -4.73 -13.59
N TYR A 100 -31.11 -3.61 -12.87
CA TYR A 100 -32.09 -2.56 -13.12
C TYR A 100 -31.43 -1.19 -13.22
N GLU A 101 -31.97 -0.34 -14.09
CA GLU A 101 -31.61 1.07 -14.22
C GLU A 101 -32.32 1.93 -13.17
N ALA A 102 -32.08 3.24 -13.16
CA ALA A 102 -32.71 4.17 -12.20
C ALA A 102 -34.22 4.34 -12.43
N ASN A 103 -34.70 4.09 -13.65
CA ASN A 103 -36.11 4.13 -14.02
C ASN A 103 -36.88 2.82 -13.72
N GLU A 104 -36.25 1.89 -12.98
CA GLU A 104 -36.80 0.55 -12.66
C GLU A 104 -37.00 -0.38 -13.87
N GLU A 105 -36.43 -0.06 -15.03
CA GLU A 105 -36.40 -0.97 -16.17
C GLU A 105 -35.27 -1.99 -16.03
N LYS A 106 -35.55 -3.22 -16.47
CA LYS A 106 -34.53 -4.28 -16.55
C LYS A 106 -33.56 -3.95 -17.68
N VAL A 107 -32.26 -4.10 -17.41
CA VAL A 107 -31.24 -3.97 -18.46
C VAL A 107 -31.47 -5.02 -19.55
N ALA A 108 -31.41 -4.57 -20.81
CA ALA A 108 -31.68 -5.41 -21.98
C ALA A 108 -30.65 -6.55 -22.13
N VAL A 109 -31.13 -7.69 -22.66
CA VAL A 109 -30.28 -8.84 -23.01
C VAL A 109 -29.33 -8.44 -24.14
N GLY A 110 -28.10 -8.93 -24.11
CA GLY A 110 -27.08 -8.63 -25.12
C GLY A 110 -26.34 -7.30 -24.91
N THR A 111 -26.79 -6.44 -23.99
CA THR A 111 -26.03 -5.22 -23.62
C THR A 111 -24.66 -5.62 -23.06
N PRO A 112 -23.55 -5.01 -23.52
CA PRO A 112 -22.22 -5.23 -22.95
C PRO A 112 -22.21 -4.94 -21.45
N VAL A 113 -21.58 -5.81 -20.65
CA VAL A 113 -21.62 -5.72 -19.18
C VAL A 113 -21.11 -4.39 -18.64
N ALA A 114 -20.11 -3.77 -19.29
CA ALA A 114 -19.62 -2.46 -18.88
C ALA A 114 -20.67 -1.35 -19.10
N GLU A 115 -21.38 -1.38 -20.22
CA GLU A 115 -22.46 -0.43 -20.49
C GLU A 115 -23.64 -0.65 -19.53
N ALA A 116 -24.03 -1.91 -19.34
CA ALA A 116 -25.06 -2.31 -18.41
C ALA A 116 -24.78 -1.84 -16.98
N LEU A 117 -23.58 -2.11 -16.45
CA LEU A 117 -23.20 -1.73 -15.09
C LEU A 117 -23.00 -0.22 -14.91
N ARG A 118 -22.64 0.52 -15.99
CA ARG A 118 -22.54 1.98 -15.93
C ARG A 118 -23.91 2.65 -15.76
N ARG A 119 -24.97 2.05 -16.31
CA ARG A 119 -26.36 2.55 -16.22
C ARG A 119 -27.15 1.98 -15.05
N ALA A 120 -26.73 0.83 -14.53
CA ALA A 120 -27.45 0.13 -13.48
C ALA A 120 -27.44 0.91 -12.16
N SER A 121 -28.61 1.00 -11.53
CA SER A 121 -28.78 1.58 -10.20
C SER A 121 -28.71 0.51 -9.10
N HIS A 122 -29.17 -0.70 -9.39
CA HIS A 122 -29.18 -1.80 -8.43
C HIS A 122 -29.25 -3.18 -9.11
N VAL A 123 -28.81 -4.21 -8.38
CA VAL A 123 -29.05 -5.61 -8.72
C VAL A 123 -30.05 -6.20 -7.73
N VAL A 124 -31.00 -6.99 -8.23
CA VAL A 124 -31.95 -7.73 -7.41
C VAL A 124 -31.50 -9.19 -7.34
N ILE A 125 -31.30 -9.71 -6.14
CA ILE A 125 -30.90 -11.10 -5.88
C ILE A 125 -31.94 -11.74 -4.97
N GLU A 126 -32.68 -12.76 -5.42
CA GLU A 126 -33.78 -13.38 -4.66
C GLU A 126 -34.82 -12.36 -4.14
N GLY A 127 -35.10 -11.31 -4.92
CA GLY A 127 -35.99 -10.22 -4.52
C GLY A 127 -35.36 -9.16 -3.61
N GLU A 128 -34.14 -9.36 -3.11
CA GLU A 128 -33.41 -8.36 -2.33
C GLU A 128 -32.77 -7.32 -3.25
N ARG A 129 -33.11 -6.04 -3.06
CA ARG A 129 -32.51 -4.91 -3.76
C ARG A 129 -31.14 -4.59 -3.19
N VAL A 130 -30.10 -4.74 -4.01
CA VAL A 130 -28.71 -4.41 -3.67
C VAL A 130 -28.26 -3.22 -4.52
N PRO A 131 -28.09 -2.03 -3.91
CA PRO A 131 -27.65 -0.83 -4.65
C PRO A 131 -26.26 -1.05 -5.27
N ILE A 132 -26.05 -0.46 -6.44
CA ILE A 132 -24.77 -0.47 -7.15
C ILE A 132 -24.09 0.89 -7.02
N SER A 133 -22.82 0.90 -6.61
CA SER A 133 -21.95 2.07 -6.67
C SER A 133 -20.86 1.84 -7.71
N VAL A 134 -20.85 2.64 -8.77
CA VAL A 134 -19.82 2.59 -9.81
C VAL A 134 -18.68 3.53 -9.43
N ASN A 135 -17.46 2.99 -9.47
CA ASN A 135 -16.21 3.70 -9.16
C ASN A 135 -16.25 4.48 -7.83
N PRO A 136 -16.70 3.87 -6.71
CA PRO A 136 -16.65 4.55 -5.43
C PRO A 136 -15.20 4.86 -5.04
N PRO A 137 -14.95 5.95 -4.31
CA PRO A 137 -13.63 6.22 -3.75
C PRO A 137 -13.12 5.03 -2.95
N SER A 138 -11.97 4.47 -3.34
CA SER A 138 -11.50 3.17 -2.85
C SER A 138 -10.03 3.20 -2.47
N VAL A 139 -9.70 2.64 -1.30
CA VAL A 139 -8.33 2.44 -0.83
C VAL A 139 -7.76 1.19 -1.49
N GLN A 140 -6.77 1.38 -2.35
CA GLN A 140 -6.05 0.29 -3.02
C GLN A 140 -4.93 -0.26 -2.14
N LYS A 141 -4.19 0.63 -1.48
CA LYS A 141 -3.07 0.25 -0.63
C LYS A 141 -2.81 1.30 0.43
N LEU A 142 -2.62 0.87 1.66
CA LEU A 142 -2.04 1.68 2.72
C LEU A 142 -0.73 1.01 3.14
N GLU A 143 0.38 1.73 3.05
CA GLU A 143 1.71 1.24 3.44
C GLU A 143 2.32 2.17 4.47
N VAL A 144 2.94 1.62 5.51
CA VAL A 144 3.77 2.37 6.45
C VAL A 144 5.23 2.01 6.24
N PHE A 145 6.07 3.03 6.14
CA PHE A 145 7.51 2.90 6.00
C PHE A 145 8.17 3.21 7.34
N GLY A 146 8.82 2.20 7.92
CA GLY A 146 9.52 2.28 9.20
C GLY A 146 8.89 1.43 10.30
N ARG A 147 9.68 1.08 11.31
CA ARG A 147 9.23 0.48 12.57
C ARG A 147 8.77 1.55 13.54
N ALA A 148 7.79 1.22 14.38
CA ALA A 148 7.28 2.11 15.40
C ALA A 148 8.32 2.29 16.52
N LEU A 149 9.18 3.31 16.40
CA LEU A 149 10.16 3.68 17.42
C LEU A 149 9.74 4.99 18.08
N ALA A 150 9.75 5.04 19.41
CA ALA A 150 9.38 6.24 20.15
C ALA A 150 10.27 7.45 19.80
N GLY A 151 9.63 8.60 19.60
CA GLY A 151 10.29 9.85 19.22
C GLY A 151 10.83 9.87 17.79
N CYS A 152 10.47 8.92 16.94
CA CYS A 152 10.88 8.86 15.53
C CYS A 152 9.71 9.08 14.58
N PRO A 153 9.97 9.58 13.35
CA PRO A 153 8.95 9.76 12.34
C PRO A 153 8.67 8.46 11.57
N LEU A 154 7.41 8.27 11.22
CA LEU A 154 6.92 7.30 10.25
C LEU A 154 6.32 8.02 9.06
N SER A 155 6.38 7.38 7.89
CA SER A 155 5.70 7.84 6.67
C SER A 155 4.68 6.79 6.24
N ALA A 156 3.44 7.20 6.04
CA ALA A 156 2.37 6.40 5.51
C ALA A 156 2.01 6.89 4.10
N ILE A 157 1.87 5.94 3.17
CA ILE A 157 1.45 6.22 1.80
C ILE A 157 0.11 5.53 1.55
N LEU A 158 -0.88 6.35 1.27
CA LEU A 158 -2.18 5.92 0.80
C LEU A 158 -2.20 5.95 -0.73
N ARG A 159 -2.53 4.83 -1.34
CA ARG A 159 -2.91 4.72 -2.74
C ARG A 159 -4.40 4.45 -2.81
N CYS A 160 -5.07 5.28 -3.57
CA CYS A 160 -6.51 5.25 -3.70
C CYS A 160 -6.91 5.50 -5.15
N GLU A 161 -8.07 5.02 -5.52
CA GLU A 161 -8.69 5.22 -6.84
C GLU A 161 -10.02 5.95 -6.67
N PHE A 162 -10.38 6.75 -7.67
CA PHE A 162 -11.60 7.57 -7.65
C PHE A 162 -11.66 8.49 -6.44
N CYS A 163 -10.50 9.03 -6.06
CA CYS A 163 -10.31 9.87 -4.89
C CYS A 163 -9.59 11.15 -5.27
N ASP A 164 -9.84 12.19 -4.50
CA ASP A 164 -9.03 13.39 -4.40
C ASP A 164 -8.25 13.44 -3.07
N ALA A 165 -7.47 14.49 -2.87
CA ALA A 165 -6.65 14.68 -1.67
C ALA A 165 -7.47 14.84 -0.37
N SER A 166 -8.77 15.14 -0.47
CA SER A 166 -9.68 15.35 0.67
C SER A 166 -10.53 14.12 1.00
N THR A 167 -10.57 13.14 0.09
CA THR A 167 -11.44 11.97 0.20
C THR A 167 -11.13 11.12 1.43
N PHE A 168 -9.84 10.92 1.71
CA PHE A 168 -9.37 10.14 2.85
C PHE A 168 -8.34 10.92 3.66
N THR A 169 -8.47 10.83 4.98
CA THR A 169 -7.43 11.30 5.90
C THR A 169 -6.83 10.12 6.63
N LEU A 170 -5.54 10.20 6.99
CA LEU A 170 -4.90 9.15 7.76
C LEU A 170 -5.02 9.45 9.26
N ARG A 171 -5.50 8.49 10.03
CA ARG A 171 -5.57 8.53 11.49
C ARG A 171 -4.60 7.54 12.08
N TRP A 172 -3.78 8.00 13.02
CA TRP A 172 -2.86 7.15 13.78
C TRP A 172 -3.50 6.82 15.11
N LEU A 173 -3.57 5.53 15.43
CA LEU A 173 -4.20 5.03 16.63
C LEU A 173 -3.25 4.14 17.43
N THR A 174 -3.38 4.16 18.75
CA THR A 174 -2.68 3.24 19.63
C THR A 174 -3.62 2.61 20.64
N GLN A 175 -3.22 1.50 21.26
CA GLN A 175 -4.01 0.90 22.34
C GLN A 175 -4.14 1.87 23.51
N VAL A 176 -5.29 1.91 24.18
CA VAL A 176 -5.51 2.75 25.38
C VAL A 176 -4.49 2.40 26.48
N ALA A 177 -4.20 1.11 26.64
CA ALA A 177 -3.14 0.57 27.48
C ALA A 177 -2.47 -0.62 26.77
N ALA A 178 -1.27 -1.02 27.21
CA ALA A 178 -0.59 -2.17 26.65
C ALA A 178 -1.47 -3.43 26.80
N GLY A 179 -1.73 -4.13 25.69
CA GLY A 179 -2.58 -5.33 25.67
C GLY A 179 -4.09 -5.07 25.64
N ALA A 180 -4.56 -3.83 25.74
CA ALA A 180 -5.99 -3.51 25.66
C ALA A 180 -6.53 -3.61 24.21
N SER A 181 -7.81 -3.94 24.05
CA SER A 181 -8.47 -3.97 22.73
C SER A 181 -8.88 -2.59 22.22
N GLY A 182 -9.14 -1.63 23.13
CA GLY A 182 -9.54 -0.27 22.77
C GLY A 182 -8.41 0.51 22.11
N LEU A 183 -8.73 1.21 21.02
CA LEU A 183 -7.83 2.11 20.32
C LEU A 183 -8.20 3.57 20.57
N VAL A 184 -7.20 4.43 20.73
CA VAL A 184 -7.35 5.88 20.84
C VAL A 184 -6.51 6.56 19.76
N GLN A 185 -7.03 7.62 19.15
CA GLN A 185 -6.29 8.41 18.18
C GLN A 185 -5.16 9.18 18.86
N VAL A 186 -3.98 9.14 18.28
CA VAL A 186 -2.76 9.82 18.76
C VAL A 186 -2.16 10.78 17.73
N GLY A 187 -2.67 10.77 16.50
CA GLY A 187 -2.25 11.72 15.46
C GLY A 187 -3.01 11.53 14.16
N HIS A 188 -2.62 12.32 13.16
CA HIS A 188 -3.19 12.28 11.82
C HIS A 188 -2.12 12.61 10.77
N GLY A 189 -2.44 12.36 9.51
CA GLY A 189 -1.61 12.73 8.35
C GLY A 189 -0.62 11.65 7.90
N ASN A 190 0.06 11.95 6.80
CA ASN A 190 0.98 11.03 6.12
C ASN A 190 2.29 10.85 6.87
N VAL A 191 2.71 11.85 7.64
CA VAL A 191 3.89 11.79 8.50
C VAL A 191 3.44 11.83 9.94
N PHE A 192 3.95 10.90 10.75
CA PHE A 192 3.60 10.81 12.15
C PHE A 192 4.83 10.62 13.02
N TRP A 193 5.02 11.53 13.98
CA TRP A 193 6.05 11.43 15.00
C TRP A 193 5.51 10.61 16.18
N VAL A 194 6.06 9.41 16.36
CA VAL A 194 5.56 8.48 17.37
C VAL A 194 5.82 9.06 18.78
N PRO A 195 4.79 9.31 19.60
CA PRO A 195 4.98 9.92 20.91
C PRO A 195 5.61 8.94 21.90
N GLU A 196 6.42 9.45 22.82
CA GLU A 196 7.05 8.63 23.89
C GLU A 196 6.00 7.91 24.76
N ALA A 197 4.83 8.50 24.95
CA ALA A 197 3.72 7.90 25.70
C ALA A 197 3.12 6.65 25.05
N ALA A 198 3.40 6.40 23.76
CA ALA A 198 2.89 5.24 23.05
C ALA A 198 3.75 3.97 23.25
N LYS A 199 4.90 4.06 23.93
CA LYS A 199 5.80 2.92 24.17
C LYS A 199 5.09 1.70 24.77
N GLY A 200 5.42 0.53 24.24
CA GLY A 200 4.82 -0.75 24.64
C GLY A 200 3.39 -0.97 24.15
N ARG A 201 2.77 -0.01 23.46
CA ARG A 201 1.43 -0.13 22.88
C ARG A 201 1.52 -0.43 21.40
N THR A 202 0.55 -1.15 20.85
CA THR A 202 0.47 -1.39 19.41
C THR A 202 0.00 -0.12 18.68
N LEU A 203 0.71 0.26 17.63
CA LEU A 203 0.38 1.36 16.72
C LEU A 203 -0.34 0.83 15.47
N HIS A 204 -1.36 1.56 15.05
CA HIS A 204 -2.15 1.34 13.86
C HIS A 204 -2.26 2.65 13.05
N VAL A 205 -2.43 2.53 11.74
CA VAL A 205 -2.87 3.64 10.90
C VAL A 205 -4.09 3.21 10.10
N GLU A 206 -5.05 4.12 9.99
CA GLU A 206 -6.29 3.90 9.25
C GLU A 206 -6.55 5.04 8.27
N ALA A 207 -7.00 4.69 7.07
CA ALA A 207 -7.59 5.64 6.13
C ALA A 207 -9.05 5.86 6.51
N GLU A 208 -9.34 7.05 7.04
CA GLU A 208 -10.69 7.47 7.36
C GLU A 208 -11.29 8.25 6.19
N PRO A 209 -12.45 7.81 5.65
CA PRO A 209 -13.16 8.58 4.63
C PRO A 209 -13.70 9.89 5.21
N HIS A 210 -13.65 10.96 4.42
CA HIS A 210 -14.33 12.21 4.77
C HIS A 210 -15.84 11.97 4.93
N PRO A 211 -16.55 12.70 5.82
CA PRO A 211 -17.98 12.50 6.06
C PRO A 211 -18.88 12.62 4.80
N SER A 212 -18.41 13.32 3.77
CA SER A 212 -19.12 13.44 2.48
C SER A 212 -18.99 12.19 1.59
N VAL A 213 -18.02 11.32 1.86
CA VAL A 213 -17.86 10.06 1.14
C VAL A 213 -18.94 9.10 1.61
N PRO A 214 -19.72 8.50 0.68
CA PRO A 214 -20.75 7.54 1.02
C PRO A 214 -20.21 6.45 1.95
N SER A 215 -20.95 6.15 3.01
CA SER A 215 -20.55 5.16 4.03
C SER A 215 -20.40 3.74 3.46
N THR A 216 -20.84 3.55 2.23
CA THR A 216 -20.74 2.38 1.38
C THR A 216 -19.33 2.15 0.80
N SER A 217 -18.55 3.22 0.59
CA SER A 217 -17.17 3.19 0.06
C SER A 217 -16.11 2.77 1.09
N ARG A 218 -16.51 2.04 2.14
CA ARG A 218 -15.66 1.70 3.30
C ARG A 218 -14.69 0.54 3.02
N SER A 219 -13.87 0.64 1.96
CA SER A 219 -12.61 -0.12 1.94
C SER A 219 -11.74 0.42 3.08
N LYS A 220 -11.73 -0.27 4.22
CA LYS A 220 -10.92 0.11 5.37
C LYS A 220 -9.46 -0.20 5.06
N GLY A 221 -8.70 0.80 4.63
CA GLY A 221 -7.25 0.74 4.72
C GLY A 221 -6.86 0.81 6.18
N SER A 222 -6.57 -0.32 6.82
CA SER A 222 -6.04 -0.36 8.20
C SER A 222 -4.77 -1.19 8.22
N VAL A 223 -3.71 -0.64 8.80
CA VAL A 223 -2.41 -1.30 8.92
C VAL A 223 -2.01 -1.32 10.38
N ARG A 224 -1.78 -2.52 10.92
CA ARG A 224 -1.08 -2.71 12.19
C ARG A 224 0.41 -2.50 11.94
N VAL A 225 1.00 -1.46 12.52
CA VAL A 225 2.41 -1.12 12.34
C VAL A 225 3.30 -2.00 13.22
N GLY A 226 2.93 -2.15 14.49
CA GLY A 226 3.70 -2.94 15.47
C GLY A 226 3.60 -2.37 16.88
N VAL A 227 4.23 -3.04 17.84
CA VAL A 227 4.41 -2.49 19.19
C VAL A 227 5.44 -1.37 19.11
N VAL A 228 5.17 -0.25 19.76
CA VAL A 228 6.10 0.88 19.81
C VAL A 228 7.29 0.51 20.68
N GLU A 229 8.46 0.40 20.04
CA GLU A 229 9.73 0.04 20.66
C GLU A 229 10.48 1.29 21.16
N GLU A 230 11.41 1.09 22.09
CA GLU A 230 12.34 2.14 22.49
C GLU A 230 13.44 2.35 21.44
N VAL A 231 13.95 3.57 21.36
CA VAL A 231 15.17 3.82 20.61
C VAL A 231 16.42 3.49 21.44
N PRO A 232 17.54 3.11 20.80
CA PRO A 232 18.81 3.00 21.50
C PRO A 232 19.21 4.33 22.16
N ARG A 233 19.64 4.27 23.42
CA ARG A 233 20.18 5.42 24.16
C ARG A 233 21.71 5.37 24.20
N GLY A 234 22.34 6.51 24.47
CA GLY A 234 23.78 6.61 24.68
C GLY A 234 24.47 7.48 23.63
N TRP A 235 25.50 6.93 22.98
CA TRP A 235 26.40 7.68 22.09
C TRP A 235 25.70 8.52 21.01
N PRO A 236 24.65 8.06 20.30
CA PRO A 236 23.98 8.87 19.28
C PRO A 236 23.43 10.20 19.83
N GLU A 237 22.86 10.18 21.04
CA GLU A 237 22.30 11.38 21.66
C GLU A 237 23.40 12.32 22.13
N GLN A 238 24.47 11.78 22.71
CA GLN A 238 25.64 12.56 23.12
C GLN A 238 26.31 13.25 21.92
N ARG A 239 26.49 12.54 20.80
CA ARG A 239 27.07 13.10 19.58
C ARG A 239 26.23 14.24 19.02
N VAL A 240 24.91 14.05 18.92
CA VAL A 240 24.01 15.10 18.40
C VAL A 240 23.99 16.32 19.32
N GLN A 241 23.99 16.10 20.65
CA GLN A 241 24.09 17.19 21.63
C GLN A 241 25.41 17.96 21.50
N ALA A 242 26.52 17.29 21.21
CA ALA A 242 27.83 17.92 21.05
C ALA A 242 27.89 18.90 19.86
N PHE A 243 27.09 18.70 18.81
CA PHE A 243 26.97 19.68 17.70
C PHE A 243 26.21 20.95 18.09
N GLY A 244 25.53 20.96 19.25
CA GLY A 244 24.77 22.10 19.74
C GLY A 244 23.54 22.44 18.90
N LYS A 245 22.87 23.53 19.29
CA LYS A 245 21.69 24.06 18.58
C LYS A 245 22.10 24.96 17.43
N ARG A 246 21.31 24.97 16.36
CA ARG A 246 21.48 25.91 15.25
C ARG A 246 21.37 27.34 15.78
N ALA A 247 22.29 28.20 15.36
CA ALA A 247 22.23 29.60 15.73
C ALA A 247 21.04 30.26 15.00
N ALA A 248 20.31 31.13 15.69
CA ALA A 248 19.26 31.95 15.08
C ALA A 248 19.84 33.14 14.27
N ASN A 249 21.11 33.05 13.87
CA ASN A 249 21.83 34.12 13.22
C ASN A 249 21.87 33.88 11.70
N PRO A 250 21.34 34.80 10.87
CA PRO A 250 21.36 34.67 9.41
C PRO A 250 22.77 34.71 8.80
N SER A 251 23.81 35.14 9.54
CA SER A 251 25.20 35.10 9.07
C SER A 251 25.92 33.78 9.30
N THR A 252 25.24 32.79 9.89
CA THR A 252 25.79 31.45 10.11
C THR A 252 25.02 30.41 9.32
N ILE A 253 25.74 29.46 8.72
CA ILE A 253 25.14 28.36 7.97
C ILE A 253 25.57 27.05 8.62
N ARG A 254 24.59 26.25 9.05
CA ARG A 254 24.82 24.88 9.51
C ARG A 254 24.77 23.92 8.33
N VAL A 255 25.89 23.27 8.05
CA VAL A 255 25.99 22.26 6.98
C VAL A 255 26.08 20.87 7.59
N VAL A 256 25.25 19.94 7.10
CA VAL A 256 25.28 18.52 7.45
C VAL A 256 25.72 17.73 6.23
N SER A 257 26.67 16.82 6.40
CA SER A 257 27.01 15.80 5.41
C SER A 257 26.94 14.44 6.08
N PHE A 258 26.15 13.52 5.53
CA PHE A 258 25.89 12.23 6.18
C PHE A 258 25.63 11.11 5.17
N ASN A 259 26.50 10.10 5.15
CA ASN A 259 26.26 8.87 4.40
C ASN A 259 25.30 7.97 5.20
N ILE A 260 24.15 7.64 4.62
CA ILE A 260 23.05 6.96 5.32
C ILE A 260 22.93 5.46 5.06
N LEU A 261 23.93 4.86 4.38
CA LEU A 261 24.01 3.45 4.02
C LEU A 261 22.78 2.94 3.22
N ALA A 262 22.95 2.83 1.90
CA ALA A 262 21.85 2.48 1.01
C ALA A 262 21.27 1.09 1.34
N VAL A 263 19.95 0.95 1.16
CA VAL A 263 19.23 -0.32 1.43
C VAL A 263 19.85 -1.54 0.76
N PRO A 264 20.24 -1.50 -0.54
CA PRO A 264 20.83 -2.66 -1.20
C PRO A 264 22.14 -3.12 -0.55
N TYR A 265 22.93 -2.20 0.00
CA TYR A 265 24.23 -2.51 0.59
C TYR A 265 24.14 -3.07 2.00
N ALA A 266 23.00 -2.92 2.68
CA ALA A 266 22.79 -3.43 4.04
C ALA A 266 22.21 -4.85 4.09
N ARG A 267 21.86 -5.45 2.94
CA ARG A 267 21.10 -6.71 2.86
C ARG A 267 21.88 -7.89 2.25
N THR A 268 23.07 -7.67 1.71
CA THR A 268 23.84 -8.73 1.07
C THR A 268 24.47 -9.66 2.11
N GLN A 269 24.81 -10.89 1.70
CA GLN A 269 25.60 -11.80 2.55
C GLN A 269 26.94 -11.17 2.94
N LEU A 270 27.61 -10.51 1.98
CA LEU A 270 28.84 -9.75 2.24
C LEU A 270 28.61 -8.70 3.35
N ALA A 271 27.53 -7.94 3.29
CA ALA A 271 27.23 -6.94 4.31
C ALA A 271 26.95 -7.55 5.69
N THR A 272 26.08 -8.57 5.74
CA THR A 272 25.61 -9.17 6.99
C THR A 272 26.62 -10.10 7.65
N GLN A 273 27.50 -10.74 6.89
CA GLN A 273 28.44 -11.74 7.41
C GLN A 273 29.88 -11.23 7.49
N ILE A 274 30.26 -10.22 6.70
CA ILE A 274 31.66 -9.77 6.59
C ILE A 274 31.82 -8.30 6.98
N MET A 275 31.01 -7.38 6.45
CA MET A 275 31.16 -5.95 6.77
C MET A 275 30.62 -5.57 8.15
N TYR A 276 29.45 -6.09 8.51
CA TYR A 276 28.73 -5.77 9.74
C TYR A 276 28.38 -7.00 10.58
N PRO A 277 29.31 -7.96 10.82
CA PRO A 277 29.00 -9.20 11.53
C PRO A 277 28.58 -8.97 12.99
N TYR A 278 28.97 -7.82 13.55
CA TYR A 278 28.62 -7.39 14.89
C TYR A 278 27.21 -6.78 14.99
N CYS A 279 26.54 -6.49 13.86
CA CYS A 279 25.23 -5.83 13.84
C CYS A 279 24.12 -6.84 13.53
N PRO A 280 23.15 -7.06 14.43
CA PRO A 280 22.03 -7.96 14.16
C PRO A 280 21.25 -7.54 12.90
N SER A 281 20.85 -8.51 12.09
CA SER A 281 20.15 -8.25 10.81
C SER A 281 18.86 -7.43 10.98
N GLN A 282 18.16 -7.59 12.11
CA GLN A 282 16.95 -6.84 12.45
C GLN A 282 17.21 -5.34 12.69
N ILE A 283 18.41 -4.99 13.16
CA ILE A 283 18.87 -3.62 13.41
C ILE A 283 19.46 -3.02 12.14
N LEU A 284 20.11 -3.83 11.31
CA LEU A 284 20.63 -3.43 10.00
C LEU A 284 19.51 -3.22 8.98
N ASP A 285 18.34 -3.85 9.17
CA ASP A 285 17.19 -3.69 8.28
C ASP A 285 16.73 -2.24 8.18
N TYR A 286 16.40 -1.84 6.96
CA TYR A 286 16.03 -0.48 6.65
C TYR A 286 14.77 -0.02 7.39
N ALA A 287 13.79 -0.89 7.66
CA ALA A 287 12.61 -0.49 8.41
C ALA A 287 12.95 -0.06 9.85
N TYR A 288 14.01 -0.60 10.44
CA TYR A 288 14.52 -0.14 11.74
C TYR A 288 15.36 1.13 11.61
N ARG A 289 16.28 1.21 10.63
CA ARG A 289 17.19 2.36 10.47
C ARG A 289 16.47 3.63 10.01
N GLN A 290 15.49 3.52 9.11
CA GLN A 290 14.79 4.64 8.50
C GLN A 290 14.22 5.66 9.53
N PRO A 291 13.40 5.25 10.52
CA PRO A 291 12.89 6.18 11.54
C PRO A 291 14.03 6.86 12.34
N LEU A 292 15.11 6.14 12.65
CA LEU A 292 16.27 6.72 13.34
C LEU A 292 16.97 7.78 12.49
N LEU A 293 17.13 7.55 11.19
CA LEU A 293 17.69 8.54 10.25
C LEU A 293 16.85 9.82 10.21
N GLY A 294 15.53 9.69 10.15
CA GLY A 294 14.62 10.84 10.20
C GLY A 294 14.74 11.65 11.50
N ARG A 295 14.77 10.96 12.64
CA ARG A 295 15.00 11.58 13.97
C ARG A 295 16.35 12.28 14.03
N GLU A 296 17.42 11.67 13.53
CA GLU A 296 18.75 12.24 13.57
C GLU A 296 18.87 13.49 12.70
N ILE A 297 18.42 13.44 11.45
CA ILE A 297 18.45 14.58 10.52
C ILE A 297 17.66 15.77 11.09
N GLN A 298 16.47 15.52 11.65
CA GLN A 298 15.67 16.56 12.29
C GLN A 298 16.42 17.22 13.46
N ARG A 299 17.15 16.45 14.27
CA ARG A 299 17.89 16.98 15.42
C ARG A 299 19.18 17.71 15.04
N LEU A 300 19.84 17.29 13.96
CA LEU A 300 21.00 18.00 13.44
C LEU A 300 20.62 19.40 12.96
N ASP A 301 19.38 19.57 12.47
CA ASP A 301 18.77 20.86 12.15
C ASP A 301 19.60 21.71 11.16
N GLY A 302 20.15 21.08 10.12
CA GLY A 302 21.00 21.77 9.13
C GLY A 302 20.24 22.81 8.31
N ASP A 303 20.91 23.87 7.87
CA ASP A 303 20.40 24.78 6.84
C ASP A 303 20.62 24.20 5.44
N ILE A 304 21.73 23.46 5.27
CA ILE A 304 22.03 22.66 4.09
C ILE A 304 22.38 21.24 4.55
N VAL A 305 21.72 20.24 3.97
CA VAL A 305 21.95 18.83 4.30
C VAL A 305 22.29 18.06 3.03
N PHE A 306 23.44 17.38 3.05
CA PHE A 306 23.90 16.48 2.01
C PHE A 306 23.86 15.04 2.52
N LEU A 307 23.01 14.20 1.93
CA LEU A 307 22.98 12.78 2.22
C LEU A 307 23.57 11.99 1.07
N GLN A 308 24.47 11.06 1.37
CA GLN A 308 25.01 10.11 0.38
C GLN A 308 24.40 8.73 0.59
N GLU A 309 24.44 7.88 -0.44
CA GLU A 309 23.81 6.55 -0.43
C GLU A 309 22.29 6.59 -0.20
N CYS A 310 21.64 7.65 -0.69
CA CYS A 310 20.20 7.80 -0.63
C CYS A 310 19.55 7.11 -1.83
N THR A 311 18.73 6.09 -1.59
CA THR A 311 17.94 5.48 -2.67
C THR A 311 16.81 6.41 -3.12
N TYR A 312 16.40 6.30 -4.40
CA TYR A 312 15.25 7.08 -4.90
C TYR A 312 13.97 6.80 -4.10
N PHE A 313 13.77 5.55 -3.70
CA PHE A 313 12.65 5.13 -2.87
C PHE A 313 12.68 5.81 -1.49
N THR A 314 13.85 5.85 -0.84
CA THR A 314 14.05 6.53 0.45
C THR A 314 13.75 8.03 0.34
N TYR A 315 14.23 8.67 -0.73
CA TYR A 315 13.91 10.07 -1.02
C TYR A 315 12.39 10.26 -1.17
N LEU A 316 11.77 9.57 -2.14
CA LEU A 316 10.39 9.82 -2.54
C LEU A 316 9.38 9.45 -1.44
N LYS A 317 9.60 8.34 -0.73
CA LYS A 317 8.63 7.79 0.22
C LYS A 317 8.85 8.22 1.66
N PHE A 318 10.02 8.75 2.00
CA PHE A 318 10.33 9.10 3.39
C PHE A 318 10.82 10.54 3.54
N PHE A 319 11.93 10.93 2.92
CA PHE A 319 12.48 12.27 3.13
C PHE A 319 11.65 13.39 2.51
N GLN A 320 11.10 13.18 1.31
CA GLN A 320 10.23 14.16 0.66
C GLN A 320 8.96 14.44 1.50
N PRO A 321 8.19 13.43 1.95
CA PRO A 321 7.08 13.67 2.87
C PRO A 321 7.50 14.33 4.18
N LEU A 322 8.64 13.92 4.77
CA LEU A 322 9.06 14.36 6.09
C LEU A 322 9.61 15.80 6.12
N PHE A 323 10.33 16.22 5.08
CA PHE A 323 11.09 17.47 5.08
C PHE A 323 10.68 18.46 3.98
N GLY A 324 9.76 18.07 3.08
CA GLY A 324 9.38 18.85 1.90
C GLY A 324 8.75 20.23 2.17
N GLU A 325 8.15 20.42 3.34
CA GLU A 325 7.61 21.73 3.76
C GLU A 325 8.72 22.68 4.25
N ARG A 326 9.83 22.14 4.76
CA ARG A 326 10.91 22.89 5.41
C ARG A 326 12.14 23.08 4.52
N TYR A 327 12.29 22.23 3.52
CA TYR A 327 13.44 22.20 2.63
C TYR A 327 13.00 22.11 1.17
N HIS A 328 13.80 22.69 0.29
CA HIS A 328 13.88 22.29 -1.10
C HIS A 328 14.75 21.02 -1.18
N LEU A 329 14.19 19.91 -1.67
CA LEU A 329 14.90 18.64 -1.80
C LEU A 329 15.27 18.35 -3.27
N ARG A 330 16.44 17.76 -3.47
CA ARG A 330 16.90 17.25 -4.76
C ARG A 330 17.66 15.95 -4.59
N CYS A 331 17.11 14.85 -5.11
CA CYS A 331 17.81 13.57 -5.18
C CYS A 331 18.40 13.36 -6.58
N SER A 332 19.69 13.06 -6.67
CA SER A 332 20.42 12.80 -7.91
C SER A 332 21.07 11.42 -7.81
N LEU A 333 20.68 10.52 -8.71
CA LEU A 333 21.11 9.12 -8.69
C LEU A 333 22.42 8.93 -9.45
N LYS A 334 23.21 7.94 -9.05
CA LYS A 334 24.36 7.49 -9.84
C LYS A 334 23.86 6.90 -11.16
N ALA A 335 24.67 7.00 -12.22
CA ALA A 335 24.38 6.41 -13.53
C ALA A 335 24.50 4.87 -13.56
N SER A 336 24.79 4.23 -12.42
CA SER A 336 24.95 2.78 -12.32
C SER A 336 23.60 2.07 -12.22
N HIS A 337 23.62 0.74 -12.31
CA HIS A 337 22.43 -0.09 -12.09
C HIS A 337 21.88 -0.03 -10.65
N VAL A 338 22.57 0.63 -9.72
CA VAL A 338 22.11 0.79 -8.34
C VAL A 338 21.34 2.09 -8.23
N SER A 339 20.05 2.02 -7.87
CA SER A 339 19.14 3.17 -7.74
C SER A 339 19.38 4.00 -6.47
N GLU A 340 20.62 4.41 -6.21
CA GLU A 340 21.02 5.32 -5.13
C GLU A 340 21.89 6.48 -5.64
N GLY A 341 21.96 7.55 -4.84
CA GLY A 341 22.93 8.62 -5.05
C GLY A 341 22.90 9.62 -3.91
N CYS A 342 22.90 10.91 -4.25
CA CYS A 342 22.94 12.00 -3.28
C CYS A 342 21.56 12.66 -3.13
N LEU A 343 21.23 13.09 -1.92
CA LEU A 343 20.11 13.97 -1.64
C LEU A 343 20.63 15.27 -1.05
N VAL A 344 20.28 16.39 -1.66
CA VAL A 344 20.53 17.74 -1.14
C VAL A 344 19.22 18.29 -0.61
N MET A 345 19.24 18.84 0.60
CA MET A 345 18.13 19.56 1.21
C MET A 345 18.60 20.95 1.59
N VAL A 346 17.92 21.97 1.07
CA VAL A 346 18.23 23.38 1.33
C VAL A 346 17.04 24.03 2.01
N ARG A 347 17.24 24.58 3.19
CA ARG A 347 16.18 25.14 4.04
C ARG A 347 15.49 26.33 3.36
N THR A 348 14.16 26.28 3.27
CA THR A 348 13.34 27.28 2.54
C THR A 348 13.33 28.65 3.21
N GLU A 349 13.35 28.71 4.54
CA GLU A 349 13.35 29.97 5.30
C GLU A 349 14.69 30.72 5.24
N SER A 350 15.77 30.06 4.81
CA SER A 350 17.13 30.64 4.80
C SER A 350 17.69 30.84 3.39
N PHE A 351 17.16 30.15 2.39
CA PHE A 351 17.66 30.22 1.03
C PHE A 351 16.54 30.15 0.01
N GLU A 352 16.72 30.90 -1.09
CA GLU A 352 15.97 30.72 -2.32
C GLU A 352 16.78 29.90 -3.32
N ALA A 353 16.19 28.84 -3.88
CA ALA A 353 16.87 27.98 -4.84
C ALA A 353 16.80 28.58 -6.26
N SER A 354 17.87 29.26 -6.70
CA SER A 354 17.87 29.99 -7.99
C SER A 354 18.20 29.13 -9.22
N ARG A 355 19.16 28.20 -9.14
CA ARG A 355 19.57 27.33 -10.26
C ARG A 355 19.92 25.93 -9.78
N LYS A 356 19.73 24.95 -10.66
CA LYS A 356 19.95 23.52 -10.40
C LYS A 356 20.90 22.97 -11.46
N ARG A 357 21.98 22.29 -11.04
CA ARG A 357 22.95 21.63 -11.93
C ARG A 357 23.47 20.37 -11.28
N ASP A 358 23.38 19.26 -11.99
CA ASP A 358 24.00 17.99 -11.61
C ASP A 358 25.15 17.72 -12.59
N PHE A 359 26.30 17.28 -12.07
CA PHE A 359 27.44 16.92 -12.89
C PHE A 359 27.67 15.42 -12.80
N LEU A 360 27.60 14.73 -13.94
CA LEU A 360 28.05 13.34 -14.07
C LEU A 360 29.54 13.38 -14.43
N THR A 361 30.41 12.97 -13.50
CA THR A 361 31.87 12.96 -13.73
C THR A 361 32.31 11.84 -14.69
N CYS A 362 31.42 10.95 -15.13
CA CYS A 362 31.73 9.81 -16.00
C CYS A 362 32.05 10.16 -17.47
N VAL A 363 32.30 11.44 -17.79
CA VAL A 363 32.78 11.88 -19.12
C VAL A 363 34.24 12.38 -19.09
N TRP A 364 34.93 12.37 -17.96
CA TRP A 364 36.37 12.67 -17.91
C TRP A 364 37.20 11.38 -17.89
N ARG A 365 37.20 10.64 -19.01
CA ARG A 365 38.36 9.81 -19.38
C ARG A 365 39.39 10.73 -20.04
N THR A 366 40.03 11.55 -19.24
CA THR A 366 41.32 12.14 -19.62
C THR A 366 42.34 11.54 -18.67
N ASN A 367 43.28 10.77 -19.24
CA ASN A 367 44.47 10.30 -18.56
C ASN A 367 45.10 11.49 -17.82
N VAL A 368 44.97 11.51 -16.49
CA VAL A 368 45.80 12.38 -15.66
C VAL A 368 47.04 11.55 -15.34
N GLU A 369 48.05 11.67 -16.19
CA GLU A 369 49.40 11.25 -15.84
C GLU A 369 49.94 12.23 -14.80
N PHE A 370 50.10 11.76 -13.56
CA PHE A 370 50.88 12.49 -12.58
C PHE A 370 52.36 12.22 -12.87
N GLY A 371 52.99 13.15 -13.59
CA GLY A 371 54.45 13.24 -13.65
C GLY A 371 55.01 13.64 -12.29
N ARG A 372 56.11 13.01 -11.89
CA ARG A 372 56.85 13.35 -10.65
C ARG A 372 57.50 14.71 -10.72
#